data_AF-A0A7D9EWB1-F1
#
_entry.id   AF-A0A7D9EWB1-F1
#
_cell.length_a   1.000
_cell.length_b   1.000
_cell.length_c   1.000
_cell.angle_alpha   90.00
_cell.angle_beta   90.00
_cell.angle_gamma   90.00
#
_symmetry.space_group_name_H-M   'P 1'
#
loop_
_entity.id
_entity.type
_entity.pdbx_description
1 polymer ?
#
loop_
_entity_poly.entity_id
_entity_poly.type
_entity_poly.pdbx_seq_one_letter_code
_entity_poly.pdbx_strand_id
1 'polypeptide(L)'
;MAESSEVGQAVKDVLKGAVSGSLKWNLSPFGGYISFVITTDNIHLAEKLLKVGGKACLGVGALTLGSLFCYKTYKYLITDATKKGFEESEDRDDQEFIGPESGSLHVILHCLTDKRFLEVLADYESGRIEERLEKEFSQIGIETEGLKVSIENMEEVNKIRTAINIRSWAEVDIVKTSDMEEVGKNLE
;
A
#
# COMPACT_ATOMS: atom_id res chain seq x y z
N MET A 1 -27.93 31.86 -3.51
CA MET A 1 -27.23 31.22 -4.65
C MET A 1 -26.44 30.08 -4.07
N ALA A 2 -26.90 28.86 -4.35
CA ALA A 2 -26.45 27.62 -3.74
C ALA A 2 -25.88 26.74 -4.84
N GLU A 3 -24.56 26.67 -4.96
CA GLU A 3 -23.83 25.79 -5.89
C GLU A 3 -22.51 25.33 -5.23
N SER A 4 -22.61 24.76 -4.02
CA SER A 4 -21.49 24.06 -3.36
C SER A 4 -21.94 22.77 -2.67
N SER A 5 -23.12 22.25 -3.04
CA SER A 5 -23.76 21.13 -2.34
C SER A 5 -23.62 19.78 -3.05
N GLU A 6 -23.44 19.73 -4.37
CA GLU A 6 -23.53 18.44 -5.10
C GLU A 6 -22.20 17.68 -5.15
N VAL A 7 -21.05 18.36 -5.27
CA VAL A 7 -19.75 17.68 -5.32
C VAL A 7 -19.39 17.05 -3.97
N GLY A 8 -19.71 17.72 -2.85
CA GLY A 8 -19.48 17.19 -1.50
C GLY A 8 -20.41 16.02 -1.15
N GLN A 9 -21.59 15.95 -1.77
CA GLN A 9 -22.54 14.86 -1.56
C GLN A 9 -22.19 13.64 -2.42
N ALA A 10 -21.77 13.84 -3.67
CA ALA A 10 -21.27 12.76 -4.53
C ALA A 10 -20.01 12.07 -3.98
N VAL A 11 -19.09 12.82 -3.35
CA VAL A 11 -17.91 12.26 -2.67
C VAL A 11 -18.32 11.45 -1.43
N LYS A 12 -19.31 11.93 -0.67
CA LYS A 12 -19.86 11.19 0.48
C LYS A 12 -20.66 9.96 0.05
N ASP A 13 -21.28 9.98 -1.12
CA ASP A 13 -22.07 8.87 -1.64
C ASP A 13 -21.19 7.81 -2.34
N VAL A 14 -20.03 8.18 -2.91
CA VAL A 14 -18.97 7.22 -3.29
C VAL A 14 -18.34 6.60 -2.05
N LEU A 15 -18.04 7.39 -1.01
CA LEU A 15 -17.58 6.87 0.28
C LEU A 15 -18.64 5.99 0.93
N LYS A 16 -19.94 6.32 0.89
CA LYS A 16 -21.00 5.45 1.44
C LYS A 16 -21.30 4.23 0.56
N GLY A 17 -21.13 4.33 -0.76
CA GLY A 17 -21.25 3.22 -1.70
C GLY A 17 -20.09 2.23 -1.58
N ALA A 18 -18.88 2.70 -1.27
CA ALA A 18 -17.69 1.87 -1.03
C ALA A 18 -17.55 1.40 0.43
N VAL A 19 -18.13 2.12 1.40
CA VAL A 19 -17.99 1.82 2.85
C VAL A 19 -19.24 1.14 3.44
N SER A 20 -20.33 0.96 2.67
CA SER A 20 -21.49 0.16 3.10
C SER A 20 -21.50 -1.28 2.56
N GLY A 21 -20.44 -1.70 1.88
CA GLY A 21 -20.08 -3.10 1.79
C GLY A 21 -19.03 -3.34 2.85
N SER A 22 -19.41 -3.93 3.98
CA SER A 22 -18.43 -4.60 4.82
C SER A 22 -17.67 -5.58 3.93
N LEU A 23 -16.49 -5.18 3.43
CA LEU A 23 -15.46 -6.11 3.03
C LEU A 23 -15.15 -6.86 4.32
N LYS A 24 -15.92 -7.92 4.54
CA LYS A 24 -15.54 -9.00 5.44
C LYS A 24 -14.24 -9.50 4.83
N TRP A 25 -13.12 -8.92 5.28
CA TRP A 25 -11.81 -9.49 5.13
C TRP A 25 -11.94 -10.86 5.79
N ASN A 26 -12.22 -11.88 5.00
CA ASN A 26 -12.13 -13.25 5.46
C ASN A 26 -10.70 -13.34 5.97
N LEU A 27 -10.55 -13.58 7.27
CA LEU A 27 -9.28 -13.89 7.90
C LEU A 27 -8.73 -15.08 7.14
N SER A 28 -7.88 -14.81 6.14
CA SER A 28 -7.04 -15.83 5.55
C SER A 28 -6.30 -16.48 6.72
N PRO A 29 -6.16 -17.81 6.76
CA PRO A 29 -5.36 -18.45 7.79
C PRO A 29 -3.93 -17.91 7.81
N PHE A 30 -3.46 -17.34 6.68
CA PHE A 30 -2.14 -16.74 6.51
C PHE A 30 -2.19 -15.43 5.73
N GLY A 31 -1.38 -14.44 6.12
CA GLY A 31 -1.27 -13.16 5.46
C GLY A 31 -2.43 -12.21 5.73
N GLY A 32 -2.66 -11.26 4.82
CA GLY A 32 -3.67 -10.22 4.99
C GLY A 32 -3.53 -9.05 4.03
N TYR A 33 -4.42 -8.08 4.17
CA TYR A 33 -4.46 -6.88 3.33
C TYR A 33 -3.92 -5.67 4.07
N ILE A 34 -3.08 -4.89 3.39
CA ILE A 34 -2.60 -3.59 3.87
C ILE A 34 -3.03 -2.53 2.87
N SER A 35 -3.79 -1.55 3.34
CA SER A 35 -4.29 -0.41 2.57
C SER A 35 -3.38 0.79 2.80
N PHE A 36 -2.70 1.24 1.74
CA PHE A 36 -1.78 2.36 1.76
C PHE A 36 -2.37 3.58 1.05
N VAL A 37 -2.18 4.75 1.65
CA VAL A 37 -2.44 6.05 1.05
C VAL A 37 -1.09 6.74 0.86
N ILE A 38 -0.82 7.20 -0.36
CA ILE A 38 0.40 7.95 -0.71
C ILE A 38 0.01 9.41 -0.96
N THR A 39 0.63 10.32 -0.23
CA THR A 39 0.41 11.77 -0.35
C THR A 39 1.72 12.50 -0.62
N THR A 40 1.62 13.66 -1.26
CA THR A 40 2.74 14.58 -1.51
C THR A 40 2.26 16.00 -1.28
N ASP A 41 3.12 16.85 -0.74
CA ASP A 41 2.83 18.28 -0.62
C ASP A 41 2.95 18.97 -1.99
N ASN A 42 3.96 18.59 -2.77
CA ASN A 42 4.21 19.14 -4.09
C ASN A 42 4.97 18.15 -4.98
N ILE A 43 4.96 18.37 -6.30
CA ILE A 43 5.79 17.62 -7.25
C ILE A 43 6.48 18.55 -8.25
N HIS A 44 7.70 18.19 -8.64
CA HIS A 44 8.43 18.81 -9.75
C HIS A 44 8.60 17.80 -10.88
N LEU A 45 8.27 18.21 -12.10
CA LEU A 45 8.37 17.36 -13.29
C LEU A 45 9.63 17.70 -14.06
N ALA A 46 10.40 16.69 -14.43
CA ALA A 46 11.52 16.83 -15.34
C ALA A 46 11.05 17.42 -16.69
N GLU A 47 11.87 18.27 -17.29
CA GLU A 47 11.56 19.00 -18.53
C GLU A 47 11.11 18.09 -19.68
N LYS A 48 11.58 16.83 -19.69
CA LYS A 48 11.19 15.80 -20.66
C LYS A 48 9.71 15.41 -20.54
N LEU A 49 9.17 15.30 -19.32
CA LEU A 49 7.75 15.01 -19.10
C LEU A 49 6.86 16.18 -19.53
N LEU A 50 7.29 17.42 -19.26
CA LEU A 50 6.57 18.63 -19.68
C LEU A 50 6.38 18.74 -21.20
N LYS A 51 7.33 18.20 -21.98
CA LYS A 51 7.25 18.15 -23.44
C LYS A 51 6.23 17.11 -23.93
N VAL A 52 6.04 16.02 -23.17
CA VAL A 52 5.10 14.92 -23.49
C VAL A 52 3.66 15.26 -23.08
N GLY A 53 3.46 15.95 -21.95
CA GLY A 53 2.14 16.36 -21.48
C GLY A 53 1.53 17.56 -22.21
N GLY A 54 2.33 18.25 -23.04
CA GLY A 54 1.97 19.56 -23.59
C GLY A 54 2.01 20.65 -22.50
N LYS A 55 2.48 21.85 -22.86
CA LYS A 55 2.57 23.02 -21.96
C LYS A 55 1.22 23.46 -21.33
N ALA A 56 0.12 22.82 -21.68
CA ALA A 56 -1.24 23.23 -21.34
C ALA A 56 -1.68 22.91 -19.90
N CYS A 57 -0.96 22.07 -19.15
CA CYS A 57 -1.42 21.58 -17.85
C CYS A 57 -0.78 22.25 -16.62
N LEU A 58 0.17 23.16 -16.78
CA LEU A 58 0.81 23.86 -15.65
C LEU A 58 0.12 25.21 -15.37
N GLY A 59 -1.16 25.16 -15.02
CA GLY A 59 -1.78 26.30 -14.32
C GLY A 59 -1.06 26.51 -12.98
N VAL A 60 -0.91 27.76 -12.56
CA VAL A 60 -0.08 28.24 -11.42
C VAL A 60 -0.62 27.77 -10.04
N GLY A 61 -0.75 26.46 -9.84
CA GLY A 61 -1.13 25.82 -8.58
C GLY A 61 -0.19 24.66 -8.26
N ALA A 62 -0.06 24.33 -6.97
CA ALA A 62 0.71 23.17 -6.53
C ALA A 62 0.23 21.90 -7.26
N LEU A 63 1.16 21.21 -7.92
CA LEU A 63 0.88 19.94 -8.56
C LEU A 63 1.04 18.85 -7.52
N THR A 64 0.12 17.89 -7.50
CA THR A 64 0.20 16.73 -6.62
C THR A 64 0.23 15.47 -7.48
N LEU A 65 0.74 14.37 -6.93
CA LEU A 65 0.72 13.09 -7.64
C LEU A 65 -0.71 12.71 -8.07
N GLY A 66 -1.72 13.00 -7.24
CA GLY A 66 -3.12 12.74 -7.55
C GLY A 66 -3.62 13.50 -8.78
N SER A 67 -3.28 14.79 -8.92
CA SER A 67 -3.67 15.57 -10.09
C SER A 67 -2.96 15.10 -11.36
N LEU A 68 -1.72 14.64 -11.25
CA LEU A 68 -0.99 14.05 -12.37
C LEU A 68 -1.56 12.69 -12.78
N PHE A 69 -2.00 11.89 -11.81
CA PHE A 69 -2.57 10.56 -12.04
C PHE A 69 -3.88 10.58 -12.84
N CYS A 70 -4.63 11.67 -12.80
CA CYS A 70 -5.85 11.87 -13.59
C CYS A 70 -5.59 11.88 -15.11
N TYR A 71 -4.35 12.16 -15.54
CA TYR A 71 -3.97 12.16 -16.94
C TYR A 71 -3.55 10.75 -17.39
N LYS A 72 -4.21 10.22 -18.42
CA LYS A 72 -3.92 8.88 -18.98
C LYS A 72 -2.44 8.64 -19.26
N THR A 73 -1.73 9.66 -19.76
CA THR A 73 -0.31 9.58 -20.10
C THR A 73 0.56 9.30 -18.88
N TYR A 74 0.27 9.92 -17.74
CA TYR A 74 1.06 9.76 -16.52
C TYR A 74 0.55 8.63 -15.64
N LYS A 75 -0.73 8.26 -15.76
CA LYS A 75 -1.36 7.17 -15.01
C LYS A 75 -0.55 5.87 -15.09
N TYR A 76 -0.13 5.48 -16.30
CA TYR A 76 0.66 4.25 -16.49
C TYR A 76 2.03 4.34 -15.81
N LEU A 77 2.76 5.43 -16.02
CA LEU A 77 4.09 5.63 -15.43
C LEU A 77 4.04 5.65 -13.90
N ILE A 78 3.09 6.37 -13.33
CA ILE A 78 2.92 6.44 -11.88
C ILE A 78 2.48 5.08 -11.33
N THR A 79 1.57 4.36 -12.00
CA THR A 79 1.15 3.01 -11.57
C THR A 79 2.33 2.05 -11.55
N ASP A 80 3.15 2.05 -12.61
CA ASP A 80 4.34 1.20 -12.72
C ASP A 80 5.39 1.53 -11.65
N ALA A 81 5.71 2.82 -11.47
CA ALA A 81 6.63 3.27 -10.43
C ALA A 81 6.11 2.96 -9.01
N THR A 82 4.81 3.12 -8.78
CA THR A 82 4.18 2.78 -7.51
C THR A 82 4.30 1.27 -7.27
N LYS A 83 3.97 0.45 -8.27
CA LYS A 83 4.08 -1.00 -8.19
C LYS A 83 5.51 -1.42 -7.81
N LYS A 84 6.53 -0.89 -8.49
CA LYS A 84 7.95 -1.13 -8.19
C LYS A 84 8.38 -0.67 -6.78
N GLY A 85 7.74 0.37 -6.25
CA GLY A 85 7.99 0.83 -4.88
C GLY A 85 7.54 -0.19 -3.81
N PHE A 86 6.50 -0.98 -4.08
CA PHE A 86 5.97 -2.03 -3.20
C PHE A 86 6.44 -3.44 -3.54
N GLU A 87 6.75 -3.72 -4.81
CA GLU A 87 7.31 -4.96 -5.32
C GLU A 87 8.81 -4.78 -5.54
N GLU A 88 9.60 -5.18 -4.54
CA GLU A 88 11.08 -5.14 -4.60
C GLU A 88 11.66 -5.93 -5.80
N SER A 89 10.90 -6.90 -6.32
CA SER A 89 11.26 -7.75 -7.46
C SER A 89 10.00 -8.16 -8.24
N GLU A 90 10.12 -8.25 -9.57
CA GLU A 90 9.05 -8.65 -10.48
C GLU A 90 8.62 -10.13 -10.33
N ASP A 91 9.45 -10.96 -9.68
CA ASP A 91 9.23 -12.41 -9.55
C ASP A 91 8.59 -12.82 -8.22
N ARG A 92 8.03 -11.87 -7.45
CA ARG A 92 7.39 -12.20 -6.17
C ARG A 92 5.97 -12.73 -6.39
N ASP A 93 5.74 -13.95 -5.94
CA ASP A 93 4.46 -14.66 -5.99
C ASP A 93 3.74 -14.71 -4.62
N ASP A 94 4.32 -14.09 -3.59
CA ASP A 94 3.82 -14.09 -2.21
C ASP A 94 3.01 -12.83 -1.84
N GLN A 95 2.76 -11.96 -2.82
CA GLN A 95 1.88 -10.79 -2.69
C GLN A 95 1.16 -10.46 -4.01
N GLU A 96 0.01 -9.79 -3.91
CA GLU A 96 -0.70 -9.22 -5.04
C GLU A 96 -0.85 -7.70 -4.84
N PHE A 97 -0.41 -6.93 -5.83
CA PHE A 97 -0.57 -5.48 -5.85
C PHE A 97 -1.88 -5.08 -6.53
N ILE A 98 -2.74 -4.38 -5.80
CA ILE A 98 -4.03 -3.90 -6.26
C ILE A 98 -4.04 -2.37 -6.13
N GLY A 99 -3.77 -1.66 -7.22
CA GLY A 99 -3.82 -0.19 -7.23
C GLY A 99 -3.09 0.44 -8.42
N PRO A 100 -3.03 1.79 -8.51
CA PRO A 100 -3.87 2.75 -7.78
C PRO A 100 -5.24 2.98 -8.42
N GLU A 101 -6.25 3.33 -7.61
CA GLU A 101 -7.57 3.77 -8.09
C GLU A 101 -7.53 5.17 -8.74
N SER A 102 -8.49 5.47 -9.63
CA SER A 102 -8.48 6.72 -10.39
C SER A 102 -8.70 7.94 -9.49
N GLY A 103 -7.69 8.80 -9.37
CA GLY A 103 -7.77 10.10 -8.68
C GLY A 103 -7.15 10.13 -7.28
N SER A 104 -6.70 8.99 -6.75
CA SER A 104 -5.92 8.90 -5.52
C SER A 104 -4.84 7.83 -5.65
N LEU A 105 -3.67 8.05 -5.04
CA LEU A 105 -2.67 7.00 -4.91
C LEU A 105 -3.00 6.11 -3.72
N HIS A 106 -4.12 5.41 -3.84
CA HIS A 106 -4.56 4.40 -2.90
C HIS A 106 -4.17 3.02 -3.42
N VAL A 107 -3.45 2.26 -2.60
CA VAL A 107 -2.86 0.98 -2.97
C VAL A 107 -3.27 -0.05 -1.94
N ILE A 108 -3.81 -1.18 -2.39
CA ILE A 108 -4.07 -2.33 -1.55
C ILE A 108 -3.01 -3.39 -1.88
N LEU A 109 -2.29 -3.83 -0.86
CA LEU A 109 -1.37 -4.95 -0.98
C LEU A 109 -1.95 -6.17 -0.27
N HIS A 110 -2.20 -7.23 -1.03
CA HIS A 110 -2.63 -8.52 -0.48
C HIS A 110 -1.39 -9.38 -0.26
N CYS A 111 -0.99 -9.57 1.00
CA CYS A 111 0.10 -10.48 1.36
C CYS A 111 -0.48 -11.89 1.52
N LEU A 112 0.04 -12.87 0.77
CA LEU A 112 -0.46 -14.24 0.78
C LEU A 112 0.09 -15.07 1.96
N THR A 113 1.13 -14.57 2.63
CA THR A 113 1.78 -15.25 3.76
C THR A 113 1.97 -14.32 4.96
N ASP A 114 1.99 -14.91 6.16
CA ASP A 114 2.29 -14.20 7.43
C ASP A 114 3.66 -13.54 7.40
N LYS A 115 4.66 -14.26 6.86
CA LYS A 115 6.02 -13.76 6.69
C LYS A 115 6.02 -12.50 5.84
N ARG A 116 5.36 -12.52 4.67
CA ARG A 116 5.34 -11.37 3.76
C ARG A 116 4.61 -10.19 4.37
N PHE A 117 3.49 -10.44 5.05
CA PHE A 117 2.75 -9.42 5.76
C PHE A 117 3.63 -8.68 6.79
N LEU A 118 4.41 -9.42 7.58
CA LEU A 118 5.33 -8.83 8.55
C LEU A 118 6.52 -8.11 7.91
N GLU A 119 7.07 -8.63 6.80
CA GLU A 119 8.14 -7.95 6.05
C GLU A 119 7.68 -6.60 5.50
N VAL A 120 6.49 -6.55 4.89
CA VAL A 120 5.92 -5.30 4.37
C VAL A 120 5.67 -4.31 5.49
N LEU A 121 5.15 -4.76 6.63
CA LEU A 121 4.95 -3.89 7.79
C LEU A 121 6.28 -3.36 8.33
N ALA A 122 7.33 -4.18 8.38
CA ALA A 122 8.66 -3.74 8.79
C ALA A 122 9.29 -2.76 7.78
N ASP A 123 9.08 -2.96 6.48
CA ASP A 123 9.48 -2.01 5.43
C ASP A 123 8.77 -0.67 5.59
N TYR A 124 7.48 -0.69 5.93
CA TYR A 124 6.71 0.53 6.21
C TYR A 124 7.23 1.23 7.47
N GLU A 125 7.38 0.51 8.58
CA GLU A 125 7.84 1.06 9.87
C GLU A 125 9.27 1.64 9.80
N SER A 126 10.12 1.08 8.94
CA SER A 126 11.48 1.55 8.72
C SER A 126 11.60 2.70 7.72
N GLY A 127 10.51 3.06 7.02
CA GLY A 127 10.52 4.07 5.97
C GLY A 127 11.05 3.59 4.61
N ARG A 128 11.47 2.33 4.48
CA ARG A 128 12.01 1.77 3.23
C ARG A 128 11.02 1.85 2.06
N ILE A 129 9.72 1.71 2.32
CA ILE A 129 8.70 1.87 1.27
C ILE A 129 8.73 3.29 0.70
N GLU A 130 8.84 4.30 1.56
CA GLU A 130 8.88 5.71 1.15
C GLU A 130 10.14 5.99 0.32
N GLU A 131 11.31 5.55 0.80
CA GLU A 131 12.58 5.69 0.06
C GLU A 131 12.54 5.03 -1.33
N ARG A 132 11.94 3.83 -1.44
CA ARG A 132 11.77 3.14 -2.73
C ARG A 132 10.84 3.92 -3.65
N LEU A 133 9.71 4.41 -3.15
CA LEU A 133 8.77 5.20 -3.94
C LEU A 133 9.38 6.51 -4.45
N GLU A 134 10.11 7.25 -3.61
CA GLU A 134 10.83 8.46 -4.04
C GLU A 134 11.81 8.15 -5.18
N LYS A 135 12.57 7.06 -5.03
CA LYS A 135 13.52 6.62 -6.05
C LYS A 135 12.83 6.25 -7.37
N GLU A 136 11.75 5.50 -7.33
CA GLU A 136 11.02 5.08 -8.54
C GLU A 136 10.33 6.27 -9.22
N PHE A 137 9.75 7.21 -8.45
CA PHE A 137 9.20 8.45 -9.00
C PHE A 137 10.29 9.32 -9.64
N SER A 138 11.44 9.45 -8.99
CA SER A 138 12.58 10.20 -9.55
C SER A 138 13.06 9.59 -10.88
N GLN A 139 13.11 8.27 -11.00
CA GLN A 139 13.51 7.58 -12.25
C GLN A 139 12.59 7.90 -13.43
N ILE A 140 11.29 8.10 -13.19
CA ILE A 140 10.35 8.51 -14.23
C ILE A 140 10.31 10.03 -14.43
N GLY A 141 11.10 10.80 -13.67
CA GLY A 141 11.20 12.25 -13.77
C GLY A 141 10.18 13.02 -12.94
N ILE A 142 9.68 12.42 -11.86
CA ILE A 142 8.80 13.07 -10.88
C ILE A 142 9.58 13.19 -9.57
N GLU A 143 9.95 14.40 -9.20
CA GLU A 143 10.51 14.71 -7.89
C GLU A 143 9.38 15.08 -6.94
N THR A 144 9.34 14.47 -5.76
CA THR A 144 8.26 14.66 -4.78
C THR A 144 8.77 15.44 -3.57
N GLU A 145 8.02 16.45 -3.14
CA GLU A 145 8.22 17.11 -1.84
C GLU A 145 7.20 16.58 -0.84
N GLY A 146 7.67 16.23 0.37
CA GLY A 146 6.80 15.75 1.44
C GLY A 146 6.07 14.46 1.07
N LEU A 147 6.74 13.52 0.37
CA LEU A 147 6.17 12.20 0.14
C LEU A 147 5.87 11.57 1.49
N LYS A 148 4.67 11.03 1.65
CA LYS A 148 4.27 10.33 2.86
C LYS A 148 3.45 9.11 2.51
N VAL A 149 3.84 7.97 3.07
CA VAL A 149 3.07 6.73 3.01
C VAL A 149 2.33 6.54 4.32
N SER A 150 1.05 6.17 4.29
CA SER A 150 0.26 5.91 5.49
C SER A 150 -0.61 4.66 5.32
N ILE A 151 -0.73 3.85 6.37
CA ILE A 151 -1.66 2.72 6.37
C ILE A 151 -3.03 3.18 6.86
N GLU A 152 -4.04 3.03 6.02
CA GLU A 152 -5.42 3.43 6.32
C GLU A 152 -6.12 2.43 7.25
N ASN A 153 -5.94 1.13 7.02
CA ASN A 153 -6.54 0.04 7.81
C ASN A 153 -5.63 -0.44 8.95
N MET A 154 -5.01 0.50 9.68
CA MET A 154 -4.01 0.18 10.71
C MET A 154 -4.58 -0.68 11.86
N GLU A 155 -5.87 -0.53 12.19
CA GLU A 155 -6.50 -1.32 13.24
C GLU A 155 -6.56 -2.81 12.84
N GLU A 156 -6.98 -3.11 11.62
CA GLU A 156 -7.02 -4.45 11.05
C GLU A 156 -5.62 -5.04 10.93
N VAL A 157 -4.66 -4.24 10.47
CA VAL A 157 -3.25 -4.66 10.35
C VAL A 157 -2.67 -5.10 11.70
N ASN A 158 -2.97 -4.37 12.77
CA ASN A 158 -2.53 -4.72 14.12
C ASN A 158 -3.21 -5.98 14.68
N LYS A 159 -4.49 -6.20 14.36
CA LYS A 159 -5.19 -7.45 14.71
C LYS A 159 -4.53 -8.66 14.03
N ILE A 160 -4.21 -8.53 12.74
CA ILE A 160 -3.52 -9.58 11.97
C ILE A 160 -2.12 -9.82 12.55
N ARG A 161 -1.31 -8.77 12.76
CA ARG A 161 0.02 -8.88 13.40
C ARG A 161 -0.04 -9.65 14.73
N THR A 162 -1.04 -9.34 15.56
CA THR A 162 -1.24 -10.00 16.85
C THR A 162 -1.59 -11.47 16.67
N ALA A 163 -2.48 -11.80 15.74
CA ALA A 163 -2.85 -13.19 15.44
C ALA A 163 -1.66 -14.01 14.93
N ILE A 164 -0.82 -13.45 14.04
CA ILE A 164 0.41 -14.07 13.56
C ILE A 164 1.34 -14.39 14.73
N ASN A 165 1.54 -13.43 15.63
CA ASN A 165 2.38 -13.63 16.81
C ASN A 165 1.80 -14.71 17.74
N ILE A 166 0.49 -14.74 17.99
CA ILE A 166 -0.10 -15.79 18.85
C ILE A 166 0.14 -17.18 18.26
N ARG A 167 -0.03 -17.34 16.94
CA ARG A 167 0.21 -18.62 16.25
C ARG A 167 1.67 -19.08 16.35
N SER A 168 2.63 -18.16 16.13
CA SER A 168 4.05 -18.52 16.19
C SER A 168 4.49 -18.95 17.59
N TRP A 169 3.92 -18.35 18.65
CA TRP A 169 4.18 -18.78 20.03
C TRP A 169 3.56 -20.15 20.35
N ALA A 170 2.34 -20.41 19.87
CA ALA A 170 1.68 -21.69 20.07
C ALA A 170 2.43 -22.85 19.38
N GLU A 171 3.01 -22.61 18.20
CA GLU A 171 3.86 -23.61 17.51
C GLU A 171 5.13 -23.95 18.30
N VAL A 172 5.78 -22.95 18.90
CA VAL A 172 6.98 -23.15 19.72
C VAL A 172 6.71 -24.01 20.96
N ASP A 173 5.54 -23.85 21.59
CA ASP A 173 5.17 -24.62 22.78
C ASP A 173 4.78 -26.08 22.45
N ILE A 174 4.26 -26.34 21.25
CA ILE A 174 3.99 -27.71 20.76
C ILE A 174 5.30 -28.47 20.50
N VAL A 175 6.29 -27.82 19.87
CA VAL A 175 7.60 -28.46 19.60
C VAL A 175 8.30 -28.84 20.90
N LYS A 176 8.30 -27.95 21.91
CA LYS A 176 8.91 -28.23 23.22
C LYS A 176 8.27 -29.40 23.95
N THR A 177 6.95 -29.55 23.85
CA THR A 177 6.25 -30.66 24.52
C THR A 177 6.50 -32.00 23.81
N SER A 178 6.70 -31.97 22.48
CA SER A 178 7.06 -33.15 21.67
C SER A 178 8.46 -33.68 22.02
N ASP A 179 9.43 -32.79 22.17
CA ASP A 179 10.82 -33.15 22.53
C ASP A 179 10.91 -33.78 23.93
N MET A 180 10.03 -33.38 24.85
CA MET A 180 9.97 -33.96 26.20
C MET A 180 9.32 -35.36 26.21
N GLU A 181 8.42 -35.66 25.27
CA GLU A 181 7.75 -36.96 25.18
C GLU A 181 8.64 -38.04 24.52
N GLU A 182 9.55 -37.66 23.62
CA GLU A 182 10.53 -38.56 23.00
C GLU A 182 11.67 -38.97 23.95
N VAL A 183 12.06 -38.13 24.90
CA VAL A 183 13.07 -38.48 25.93
C VAL A 183 12.50 -39.53 26.91
N GLY A 184 11.19 -39.52 27.16
CA GLY A 184 10.53 -40.49 28.04
C GLY A 184 10.41 -41.91 27.47
N LYS A 185 10.44 -42.07 26.15
CA LYS A 185 10.30 -43.38 25.46
C LYS A 185 11.62 -44.10 25.20
N ASN A 186 12.76 -43.43 25.43
CA ASN A 186 14.10 -44.01 25.28
C ASN A 186 14.70 -44.50 26.61
N LEU A 187 13.90 -44.56 27.67
CA LEU A 187 14.29 -44.98 29.03
C LEU A 187 13.57 -46.26 29.50
N GLU A 188 12.81 -46.94 28.63
CA GLU A 188 12.24 -48.28 28.87
C GLU A 188 13.07 -49.40 28.22
#